data_AF-A0A7V8BHQ5-F1
#
_entry.id   AF-A0A7V8BHQ5-F1
#
_cell.length_a   1.000
_cell.length_b   1.000
_cell.length_c   1.000
_cell.angle_alpha   90.00
_cell.angle_beta   90.00
_cell.angle_gamma   90.00
#
_symmetry.space_group_name_H-M   'P 1'
#
loop_
_entity.id
_entity.type
_entity.pdbx_description
1 polymer ?
#
loop_
_entity_poly.entity_id
_entity_poly.type
_entity_poly.pdbx_seq_one_letter_code
_entity_poly.pdbx_strand_id
1 'polypeptide(L)'
;MFELCRRIDTAFARQADPPAADDATWIALLSKVGQAMEQEVWRHFEFEENALWPLLRDAGDGDLAVLLDEEHEVIRDVAEALTSGIAKGLAGKLDRAAWQRLKTAALEFSERLVSHAQKEDLSLLPALDNLLTPEQDSEMFGAYAMA
;
A
#
# COMPACT_ATOMS: atom_id res chain seq x y z
N MET A 1 7.51 -0.44 -0.28
CA MET A 1 6.44 -1.26 -0.89
C MET A 1 6.72 -2.77 -1.06
N PHE A 2 7.53 -3.24 -2.03
CA PHE A 2 7.63 -4.70 -2.35
C PHE A 2 8.05 -5.61 -1.18
N GLU A 3 8.95 -5.15 -0.32
CA GLU A 3 9.37 -5.93 0.86
C GLU A 3 8.23 -6.12 1.87
N LEU A 4 7.32 -5.15 2.00
CA LEU A 4 6.13 -5.28 2.85
C LEU A 4 5.23 -6.39 2.32
N CYS A 5 4.93 -6.37 1.02
CA CYS A 5 4.09 -7.36 0.34
C CYS A 5 4.68 -8.78 0.49
N ARG A 6 5.98 -8.94 0.23
CA ARG A 6 6.68 -10.21 0.42
C ARG A 6 6.57 -10.75 1.85
N ARG A 7 6.66 -9.88 2.85
CA ARG A 7 6.51 -10.26 4.27
C ARG A 7 5.08 -10.67 4.60
N ILE A 8 4.09 -9.97 4.05
CA ILE A 8 2.67 -10.34 4.17
C ILE A 8 2.44 -11.72 3.55
N ASP A 9 2.82 -11.93 2.30
CA ASP A 9 2.64 -13.21 1.61
C ASP A 9 3.28 -14.37 2.37
N THR A 10 4.52 -14.18 2.81
CA THR A 10 5.27 -15.21 3.54
C THR A 10 4.54 -15.61 4.83
N ALA A 11 4.01 -14.64 5.57
CA ALA A 11 3.36 -14.88 6.85
C ALA A 11 1.95 -15.46 6.71
N PHE A 12 1.18 -15.02 5.72
CA PHE A 12 -0.22 -15.39 5.58
C PHE A 12 -0.46 -16.60 4.68
N ALA A 13 0.31 -16.80 3.61
CA ALA A 13 0.01 -17.82 2.60
C ALA A 13 -0.01 -19.23 3.20
N ARG A 14 0.97 -19.56 4.05
CA ARG A 14 1.16 -20.92 4.60
C ARG A 14 0.36 -21.18 5.88
N GLN A 15 -0.22 -20.15 6.48
CA GLN A 15 -0.86 -20.25 7.78
C GLN A 15 -2.34 -20.61 7.64
N ALA A 16 -2.74 -21.79 8.10
CA ALA A 16 -4.14 -22.27 8.01
C ALA A 16 -5.02 -21.70 9.12
N ASP A 17 -4.50 -21.68 10.34
CA ASP A 17 -5.19 -21.25 11.56
C ASP A 17 -4.49 -20.02 12.18
N PRO A 18 -5.21 -19.16 12.92
CA PRO A 18 -4.60 -17.98 13.52
C PRO A 18 -3.44 -18.38 14.45
N PRO A 19 -2.30 -17.65 14.43
CA PRO A 19 -1.25 -17.80 15.43
C PRO A 19 -1.78 -17.59 16.85
N ALA A 20 -1.06 -18.10 17.85
CA ALA A 20 -1.40 -17.87 19.24
C ALA A 20 -1.40 -16.36 19.55
N ALA A 21 -2.35 -15.91 20.39
CA ALA A 21 -2.54 -14.49 20.68
C ALA A 21 -1.33 -13.84 21.38
N ASP A 22 -0.50 -14.65 22.04
CA ASP A 22 0.74 -14.26 22.74
C ASP A 22 2.02 -14.53 21.93
N ASP A 23 1.89 -14.96 20.66
CA ASP A 23 3.05 -15.14 19.78
C ASP A 23 3.70 -13.78 19.48
N ALA A 24 4.87 -13.55 20.09
CA ALA A 24 5.61 -12.30 19.96
C ALA A 24 6.03 -11.99 18.52
N THR A 25 6.30 -13.01 17.70
CA THR A 25 6.69 -12.84 16.30
C THR A 25 5.50 -12.38 15.47
N TRP A 26 4.33 -12.97 15.74
CA TRP A 26 3.06 -12.57 15.13
C TRP A 26 2.67 -11.13 15.49
N ILE A 27 2.72 -10.78 16.78
CA ILE A 27 2.43 -9.42 17.25
C ILE A 27 3.37 -8.39 16.61
N ALA A 28 4.67 -8.70 16.55
CA ALA A 28 5.66 -7.83 15.94
C ALA A 28 5.42 -7.65 14.42
N LEU A 29 5.00 -8.71 13.72
CA LEU A 29 4.63 -8.63 12.31
C LEU A 29 3.42 -7.72 12.11
N LEU A 30 2.31 -7.98 12.82
CA LEU A 30 1.09 -7.19 12.72
C LEU A 30 1.33 -5.71 13.00
N SER A 31 2.13 -5.41 14.02
CA SER A 31 2.50 -4.03 14.37
C SER A 31 3.28 -3.36 13.23
N LYS A 32 4.25 -4.07 12.63
CA LYS A 32 5.02 -3.54 11.50
C LYS A 32 4.18 -3.33 10.25
N VAL A 33 3.26 -4.26 9.94
CA VAL A 33 2.35 -4.09 8.79
C VAL A 33 1.43 -2.90 9.02
N GLY A 34 0.81 -2.80 10.21
CA GLY A 34 -0.07 -1.69 10.55
C GLY A 34 0.64 -0.32 10.57
N GLN A 35 1.93 -0.25 10.91
CA GLN A 35 2.70 0.99 10.80
C GLN A 35 3.06 1.34 9.35
N ALA A 36 3.36 0.33 8.53
CA ALA A 36 3.72 0.57 7.13
C ALA A 36 2.53 1.05 6.29
N MET A 37 1.32 0.66 6.65
CA MET A 37 0.06 1.13 6.07
C MET A 37 0.05 2.65 5.89
N GLU A 38 0.22 3.41 6.97
CA GLU A 38 0.21 4.89 6.96
C GLU A 38 1.12 5.49 5.89
N GLN A 39 2.33 4.94 5.75
CA GLN A 39 3.35 5.47 4.86
C GLN A 39 3.15 5.03 3.41
N GLU A 40 2.83 3.75 3.19
CA GLU A 40 2.81 3.13 1.86
C GLU A 40 1.47 3.28 1.14
N VAL A 41 0.39 3.62 1.87
CA VAL A 41 -0.95 3.76 1.30
C VAL A 41 -1.46 5.19 1.48
N TRP A 42 -1.63 5.67 2.71
CA TRP A 42 -2.26 6.97 2.93
C TRP A 42 -1.37 8.11 2.45
N ARG A 43 -0.16 8.25 3.02
CA ARG A 43 0.73 9.37 2.67
C ARG A 43 1.25 9.29 1.24
N HIS A 44 1.57 8.08 0.77
CA HIS A 44 2.05 7.87 -0.60
C HIS A 44 0.99 8.28 -1.62
N PHE A 45 -0.22 7.71 -1.54
CA PHE A 45 -1.30 8.03 -2.48
C PHE A 45 -1.72 9.50 -2.39
N GLU A 46 -1.79 10.07 -1.18
CA GLU A 46 -2.10 11.50 -1.01
C GLU A 46 -1.08 12.40 -1.72
N PHE A 47 0.21 12.05 -1.67
CA PHE A 47 1.23 12.79 -2.40
C PHE A 47 1.01 12.69 -3.91
N GLU A 48 0.84 11.49 -4.45
CA GLU A 48 0.67 11.31 -5.89
C GLU A 48 -0.58 12.02 -6.42
N GLU A 49 -1.70 11.89 -5.70
CA GLU A 49 -2.97 12.50 -6.08
C GLU A 49 -2.92 14.03 -6.09
N ASN A 50 -2.23 14.63 -5.12
CA ASN A 50 -2.17 16.07 -4.99
C ASN A 50 -1.03 16.71 -5.79
N ALA A 51 0.08 16.00 -6.00
CA ALA A 51 1.28 16.54 -6.62
C ALA A 51 1.48 16.04 -8.07
N LEU A 52 1.24 14.75 -8.34
CA LEU A 52 1.60 14.14 -9.62
C LEU A 52 0.42 14.12 -10.62
N TRP A 53 -0.79 13.81 -10.17
CA TRP A 53 -1.96 13.75 -11.07
C TRP A 53 -2.26 15.07 -11.78
N PRO A 54 -2.14 16.26 -11.15
CA PRO A 54 -2.28 17.52 -11.86
C PRO A 54 -1.29 17.67 -13.01
N LEU A 55 -0.04 17.26 -12.82
CA LEU A 55 1.02 17.38 -13.83
C LEU A 55 0.76 16.48 -15.03
N LEU A 56 0.35 15.22 -14.78
CA LEU A 56 -0.03 14.31 -15.85
C LEU A 56 -1.23 14.84 -16.65
N ARG A 57 -2.25 15.37 -15.96
CA ARG A 57 -3.43 15.94 -16.62
C ARG A 57 -3.05 17.13 -17.49
N ASP A 58 -2.19 18.02 -17.00
CA ASP A 58 -1.73 19.21 -17.75
C ASP A 58 -0.86 18.84 -18.95
N ALA A 59 -0.13 17.72 -18.89
CA ALA A 59 0.66 17.19 -20.01
C ALA A 59 -0.15 16.39 -21.05
N GLY A 60 -1.41 16.07 -20.75
CA GLY A 60 -2.27 15.26 -21.62
C GLY A 60 -2.26 13.75 -21.31
N ASP A 61 -1.59 13.33 -20.24
CA ASP A 61 -1.55 11.94 -19.74
C ASP A 61 -2.58 11.68 -18.63
N GLY A 62 -3.70 12.43 -18.65
CA GLY A 62 -4.74 12.36 -17.62
C GLY A 62 -5.40 10.99 -17.46
N ASP A 63 -5.43 10.17 -18.51
CA ASP A 63 -5.99 8.81 -18.45
C ASP A 63 -5.17 7.89 -17.52
N LEU A 64 -3.84 8.08 -17.46
CA LEU A 64 -2.98 7.34 -16.53
C LEU A 64 -3.27 7.76 -15.08
N ALA A 65 -3.44 9.06 -14.83
CA ALA A 65 -3.81 9.56 -13.51
C ALA A 65 -5.17 9.00 -13.05
N VAL A 66 -6.18 8.95 -13.92
CA VAL A 66 -7.49 8.37 -13.60
C VAL A 66 -7.37 6.89 -13.26
N LEU A 67 -6.62 6.11 -14.06
CA LEU A 67 -6.42 4.69 -13.80
C LEU A 67 -5.78 4.43 -12.42
N LEU A 68 -4.72 5.17 -12.07
CA LEU A 68 -4.02 4.98 -10.80
C LEU A 68 -4.85 5.46 -9.60
N ASP A 69 -5.61 6.55 -9.76
CA ASP A 69 -6.56 7.06 -8.75
C ASP A 69 -7.67 6.04 -8.44
N GLU A 70 -8.25 5.40 -9.47
CA GLU A 70 -9.20 4.30 -9.28
C GLU A 70 -8.58 3.09 -8.55
N GLU A 71 -7.30 2.78 -8.82
CA GLU A 71 -6.58 1.73 -8.09
C GLU A 71 -6.33 2.12 -6.63
N HIS A 72 -6.01 3.38 -6.35
CA HIS A 72 -5.85 3.88 -4.97
C HIS A 72 -7.11 3.68 -4.15
N GLU A 73 -8.29 4.01 -4.69
CA GLU A 73 -9.57 3.81 -4.00
C GLU A 73 -9.76 2.34 -3.61
N VAL A 74 -9.55 1.43 -4.55
CA VAL A 74 -9.72 -0.01 -4.29
C VAL A 74 -8.67 -0.54 -3.30
N ILE A 75 -7.43 -0.06 -3.37
CA ILE A 75 -6.37 -0.47 -2.43
C ILE A 75 -6.68 0.06 -1.03
N ARG A 76 -7.19 1.28 -0.89
CA ARG A 76 -7.60 1.86 0.40
C ARG A 76 -8.69 1.03 1.06
N ASP A 77 -9.71 0.61 0.32
CA ASP A 77 -10.79 -0.26 0.84
C ASP A 77 -10.23 -1.56 1.45
N VAL A 78 -9.29 -2.20 0.75
CA VAL A 78 -8.65 -3.44 1.23
C VAL A 78 -7.70 -3.14 2.41
N ALA A 79 -6.99 -2.01 2.39
CA ALA A 79 -6.10 -1.59 3.47
C ALA A 79 -6.87 -1.29 4.77
N GLU A 80 -8.07 -0.73 4.69
CA GLU A 80 -8.97 -0.54 5.84
C GLU A 80 -9.40 -1.87 6.45
N ALA A 81 -9.81 -2.82 5.61
CA ALA A 81 -10.17 -4.17 6.05
C ALA A 81 -8.99 -4.88 6.73
N LEU A 82 -7.79 -4.75 6.15
CA LEU A 82 -6.54 -5.28 6.71
C LEU A 82 -6.23 -4.62 8.06
N THR A 83 -6.28 -3.30 8.16
CA THR A 83 -6.02 -2.55 9.40
C THR A 83 -6.98 -2.93 10.52
N SER A 84 -8.27 -3.09 10.20
CA SER A 84 -9.28 -3.59 11.13
C SER A 84 -8.96 -5.00 11.64
N GLY A 85 -8.51 -5.89 10.74
CA GLY A 85 -8.08 -7.24 11.08
C GLY A 85 -6.82 -7.26 11.95
N ILE A 86 -5.83 -6.42 11.64
CA ILE A 86 -4.60 -6.23 12.41
C ILE A 86 -4.93 -5.81 13.84
N ALA A 87 -5.81 -4.80 14.01
CA ALA A 87 -6.23 -4.34 15.33
C ALA A 87 -6.90 -5.45 16.16
N LYS A 88 -7.74 -6.29 15.54
CA LYS A 88 -8.33 -7.47 16.20
C LYS A 88 -7.27 -8.50 16.58
N GLY A 89 -6.28 -8.72 15.72
CA GLY A 89 -5.14 -9.61 15.99
C GLY A 89 -4.32 -9.16 17.18
N LEU A 90 -3.95 -7.88 17.23
CA LEU A 90 -3.21 -7.30 18.34
C LEU A 90 -4.00 -7.31 19.66
N ALA A 91 -5.33 -7.26 19.59
CA ALA A 91 -6.20 -7.40 20.75
C ALA A 91 -6.45 -8.86 21.19
N GLY A 92 -5.89 -9.85 20.51
CA GLY A 92 -6.12 -11.28 20.78
C GLY A 92 -7.54 -11.77 20.45
N LYS A 93 -8.25 -11.09 19.55
CA LYS A 93 -9.67 -11.33 19.21
C LYS A 93 -9.87 -11.97 17.83
N LEU A 94 -8.92 -12.77 17.37
CA LEU A 94 -9.03 -13.50 16.09
C LEU A 94 -9.68 -14.86 16.29
N ASP A 95 -11.00 -14.92 16.14
CA ASP A 95 -11.67 -16.20 15.86
C ASP A 95 -11.37 -16.69 14.43
N ARG A 96 -11.81 -17.92 14.11
CA ARG A 96 -11.55 -18.53 12.80
C ARG A 96 -12.10 -17.69 11.63
N ALA A 97 -13.25 -17.04 11.79
CA ALA A 97 -13.85 -16.23 10.74
C ALA A 97 -13.12 -14.89 10.56
N ALA A 98 -12.71 -14.26 11.66
CA ALA A 98 -11.90 -13.05 11.67
C ALA A 98 -10.51 -13.30 11.09
N TRP A 99 -9.93 -14.47 11.38
CA TRP A 99 -8.68 -14.93 10.77
C TRP A 99 -8.80 -15.04 9.25
N GLN A 100 -9.83 -15.71 8.73
CA GLN A 100 -10.01 -15.84 7.27
C GLN A 100 -10.17 -14.47 6.60
N ARG A 101 -10.95 -13.56 7.19
CA ARG A 101 -11.09 -12.18 6.67
C ARG A 101 -9.75 -11.43 6.66
N LEU A 102 -9.00 -11.49 7.76
CA LEU A 102 -7.68 -10.86 7.83
C LEU A 102 -6.73 -11.46 6.79
N LYS A 103 -6.70 -12.79 6.65
CA LYS A 103 -5.86 -13.48 5.67
C LYS A 103 -6.22 -13.09 4.23
N THR A 104 -7.50 -13.07 3.89
CA THR A 104 -7.96 -12.65 2.56
C THR A 104 -7.57 -11.20 2.28
N ALA A 105 -7.86 -10.27 3.20
CA ALA A 105 -7.50 -8.87 3.03
C ALA A 105 -5.98 -8.67 2.90
N ALA A 106 -5.17 -9.40 3.68
CA ALA A 106 -3.73 -9.32 3.62
C ALA A 106 -3.17 -9.77 2.26
N LEU A 107 -3.64 -10.91 1.74
CA LEU A 107 -3.17 -11.43 0.45
C LEU A 107 -3.68 -10.59 -0.73
N GLU A 108 -4.93 -10.15 -0.70
CA GLU A 108 -5.46 -9.25 -1.72
C GLU A 108 -4.73 -7.90 -1.73
N PHE A 109 -4.47 -7.33 -0.55
CA PHE A 109 -3.70 -6.10 -0.42
C PHE A 109 -2.31 -6.24 -1.05
N SER A 110 -1.62 -7.33 -0.74
CA SER A 110 -0.29 -7.64 -1.30
C SER A 110 -0.34 -7.72 -2.83
N GLU A 111 -1.29 -8.46 -3.39
CA GLU A 111 -1.44 -8.62 -4.83
C GLU A 111 -1.72 -7.28 -5.54
N ARG A 112 -2.68 -6.51 -5.03
CA ARG A 112 -3.05 -5.22 -5.61
C ARG A 112 -1.91 -4.22 -5.54
N LEU A 113 -1.28 -4.09 -4.37
CA LEU A 113 -0.20 -3.12 -4.17
C LEU A 113 1.03 -3.46 -5.03
N VAL A 114 1.37 -4.75 -5.19
CA VAL A 114 2.43 -5.17 -6.12
C VAL A 114 2.08 -4.82 -7.56
N SER A 115 0.84 -5.09 -7.99
CA SER A 115 0.40 -4.76 -9.35
C SER A 115 0.38 -3.26 -9.61
N HIS A 116 0.05 -2.46 -8.60
CA HIS A 116 0.01 -1.01 -8.66
C HIS A 116 1.43 -0.42 -8.77
N ALA A 117 2.33 -0.81 -7.86
CA ALA A 117 3.74 -0.42 -7.89
C ALA A 117 4.42 -0.75 -9.23
N GLN A 118 4.06 -1.89 -9.83
CA GLN A 118 4.57 -2.25 -11.16
C GLN A 118 4.08 -1.31 -12.27
N LYS A 119 2.86 -0.79 -12.17
CA LYS A 119 2.35 0.21 -13.13
C LYS A 119 3.04 1.55 -12.92
N GLU A 120 3.28 1.94 -11.67
CA GLU A 120 4.07 3.13 -11.37
C GLU A 120 5.47 3.02 -12.00
N ASP A 121 6.21 1.94 -11.70
CA ASP A 121 7.57 1.70 -12.19
C ASP A 121 7.66 1.69 -13.72
N LEU A 122 6.67 1.06 -14.39
CA LEU A 122 6.71 0.84 -15.84
C LEU A 122 6.04 1.94 -16.67
N SER A 123 5.19 2.77 -16.05
CA SER A 123 4.36 3.74 -16.77
C SER A 123 4.42 5.14 -16.17
N LEU A 124 4.23 5.27 -14.85
CA LEU A 124 4.25 6.58 -14.19
C LEU A 124 5.63 7.20 -14.19
N LEU A 125 6.65 6.50 -13.69
CA LEU A 125 8.00 7.05 -13.60
C LEU A 125 8.54 7.47 -14.98
N PRO A 126 8.40 6.65 -16.05
CA PRO A 126 8.78 7.09 -17.40
C PRO A 126 7.99 8.31 -17.90
N ALA A 127 6.71 8.46 -17.54
CA ALA A 127 5.94 9.65 -17.91
C ALA A 127 6.51 10.89 -17.21
N LEU A 128 6.78 10.80 -15.90
CA LEU A 128 7.36 11.89 -15.10
C LEU A 128 8.77 12.27 -15.56
N ASP A 129 9.62 11.30 -15.93
CA ASP A 129 10.97 11.55 -16.47
C ASP A 129 10.95 12.41 -17.74
N ASN A 130 9.88 12.33 -18.54
CA ASN A 130 9.71 13.15 -19.74
C ASN A 130 9.11 14.53 -19.43
N LEU A 131 8.49 14.69 -18.27
CA LEU A 131 7.68 15.84 -17.88
C LEU A 131 8.45 16.81 -16.98
N LEU A 132 9.28 16.28 -16.09
CA LEU A 132 10.00 17.02 -15.06
C LEU A 132 11.42 17.36 -15.47
N THR A 133 11.86 18.57 -15.17
CA THR A 133 13.30 18.86 -15.14
C THR A 133 13.95 18.26 -13.89
N PRO A 134 15.28 18.03 -13.88
CA PRO A 134 15.98 17.53 -12.70
C PRO A 134 15.77 18.38 -11.44
N GLU A 135 15.59 19.69 -11.60
CA GLU A 135 15.30 20.60 -10.49
C GLU A 135 13.90 20.38 -9.93
N GLN A 136 12.89 20.19 -10.79
CA GLN A 136 11.51 19.92 -10.38
C GLN A 136 11.39 18.57 -9.68
N ASP A 137 12.07 17.54 -10.22
CA ASP A 137 12.13 16.21 -9.61
C ASP A 137 12.76 16.26 -8.21
N SER A 138 13.90 16.97 -8.07
CA SER A 138 14.53 17.15 -6.76
C SER A 138 13.66 17.94 -5.77
N GLU A 139 12.90 18.92 -6.23
CA GLU A 139 11.97 19.68 -5.38
C GLU A 139 10.82 18.80 -4.90
N MET A 140 10.23 17.99 -5.80
CA MET A 140 9.16 17.04 -5.46
C MET A 140 9.62 15.97 -4.50
N PHE A 141 10.81 15.41 -4.70
CA PHE A 141 11.39 14.45 -3.75
C PHE A 141 11.56 15.09 -2.35
N GLY A 142 12.02 16.35 -2.30
CA GLY A 142 12.13 17.10 -1.06
C GLY A 142 10.77 17.31 -0.37
N ALA A 143 9.73 17.64 -1.12
CA ALA A 143 8.37 17.80 -0.61
C ALA A 143 7.83 16.47 -0.06
N TYR A 144 8.01 15.36 -0.78
CA TYR A 144 7.57 14.02 -0.35
C TYR A 144 8.28 13.53 0.91
N ALA A 145 9.60 13.76 1.02
CA ALA A 145 10.38 13.32 2.18
C ALA A 145 10.04 14.08 3.48
N MET A 146 9.50 15.30 3.35
CA MET A 146 9.16 16.19 4.46
C MET A 146 7.68 16.17 4.86
N ALA A 147 6.81 15.61 4.01
CA ALA A 147 5.41 15.32 4.30
C ALA A 147 5.28 14.15 5.29
#